data_AF-A0A161ZJJ0-F1
#
_entry.id   AF-A0A161ZJJ0-F1
#
_cell.length_a   1.000
_cell.length_b   1.000
_cell.length_c   1.000
_cell.angle_alpha   90.00
_cell.angle_beta   90.00
_cell.angle_gamma   90.00
#
_symmetry.space_group_name_H-M   'P 1'
#
loop_
_entity.id
_entity.type
_entity.pdbx_description
1 polymer ?
#
loop_
_entity_poly.entity_id
_entity_poly.type
_entity_poly.pdbx_seq_one_letter_code
_entity_poly.pdbx_strand_id
1 'polypeptide(L)'
;MATNVGFGCDEKSLEDSLCKRVIVTRGEAITKHLDPAAAAISRDALAKTVYSRLFDWIVKKINDTIGQDPGSKYLIGVLDIYGFESFKTNSILPRSTHKTFAEKLYQTFSSHKRFKKPKFSQTDFTICHYAGDVTYQSEFFLDKNKDYVIGEHQDLMSASRSPFVSGLFPPLPVQSSNKSKFSSIGSRFKQQLQSLLETLSATEPHYVRCIKPNNLLKPGIFENKNALHQLQCGGVMEAIRISRAGFPTRKTFDEFKTRFRLLEPDILGGRYDEVTACKKLLEKTGLKGYQVGKTKVFLRAGQMAELDAHLTELLGKSAIIIQSKFRSYHAHRDFTRLRFCVIPFQTYCRRQVARQRYETAKRLVQSAINIQAGIRGMSARLNFRTRKQTKAAKMQVNTCNDIGVFSYLQVAKGTGPPQAASAKIKLEPKSNLEPKSKLDPKSNLEPKSKLEQEVEELTGQLQLEKRMRVTHSLNHK
;
A
#
# COMPACT_ATOMS: atom_id res chain seq x y z
N MET A 1 -23.89 77.90 30.22
CA MET A 1 -24.32 76.51 29.95
C MET A 1 -23.12 75.75 29.43
N ALA A 2 -22.78 74.61 30.03
CA ALA A 2 -21.77 73.73 29.47
C ALA A 2 -22.41 72.93 28.32
N THR A 3 -21.81 73.00 27.13
CA THR A 3 -22.11 72.07 26.04
C THR A 3 -21.31 70.80 26.23
N ASN A 4 -21.94 69.64 26.07
CA ASN A 4 -21.23 68.37 26.05
C ASN A 4 -20.26 68.35 24.86
N VAL A 5 -18.96 68.35 25.16
CA VAL A 5 -17.87 68.56 24.18
C VAL A 5 -17.84 67.47 23.09
N GLY A 6 -18.33 66.26 23.39
CA GLY A 6 -18.36 65.15 22.42
C GLY A 6 -19.50 65.23 21.42
N PHE A 7 -20.71 65.62 21.86
CA PHE A 7 -21.91 65.61 21.02
C PHE A 7 -22.35 66.99 20.51
N GLY A 8 -21.84 68.10 21.06
CA GLY A 8 -22.26 69.46 20.70
C GLY A 8 -23.68 69.83 21.16
N CYS A 9 -24.25 69.03 22.06
CA CYS A 9 -25.58 69.26 22.65
C CYS A 9 -25.48 69.98 24.00
N ASP A 10 -26.60 70.56 24.46
CA ASP A 10 -26.73 71.05 25.83
C ASP A 10 -26.75 69.89 26.84
N GLU A 11 -26.02 70.05 27.95
CA GLU A 11 -25.80 68.99 28.96
C GLU A 11 -27.11 68.56 29.64
N LYS A 12 -27.95 69.53 30.03
CA LYS A 12 -29.23 69.26 30.71
C LYS A 12 -30.24 68.61 29.77
N SER A 13 -30.21 68.98 28.49
CA SER A 13 -31.05 68.39 27.44
C SER A 13 -30.67 66.93 27.16
N LEU A 14 -29.38 66.58 27.31
CA LEU A 14 -28.88 65.20 27.23
C LEU A 14 -29.19 64.40 28.51
N GLU A 15 -29.07 64.99 29.70
CA GLU A 15 -29.53 64.38 30.94
C GLU A 15 -31.03 64.03 30.85
N ASP A 16 -31.85 64.97 30.39
CA ASP A 16 -33.29 64.79 30.27
C ASP A 16 -33.67 63.68 29.27
N SER A 17 -32.99 63.53 28.13
CA SER A 17 -33.28 62.42 27.19
C SER A 17 -32.87 61.04 27.72
N LEU A 18 -31.89 60.99 28.64
CA LEU A 18 -31.41 59.75 29.25
C LEU A 18 -32.21 59.35 30.49
N CYS A 19 -32.67 60.31 31.29
CA CYS A 19 -33.28 60.11 32.61
C CYS A 19 -34.82 60.31 32.63
N LYS A 20 -35.40 60.91 31.58
CA LYS A 20 -36.84 61.13 31.44
C LYS A 20 -37.35 60.51 30.13
N ARG A 21 -38.66 60.39 30.01
CA ARG A 21 -39.36 59.96 28.79
C ARG A 21 -40.67 60.70 28.64
N VAL A 22 -40.95 61.23 27.45
CA VAL A 22 -42.17 62.02 27.20
C VAL A 22 -43.23 61.11 26.59
N ILE A 23 -44.35 60.92 27.30
CA ILE A 23 -45.46 60.06 26.88
C ILE A 23 -46.63 60.95 26.45
N VAL A 24 -46.65 61.33 25.17
CA VAL A 24 -47.76 62.11 24.59
C VAL A 24 -49.02 61.26 24.52
N THR A 25 -50.05 61.63 25.28
CA THR A 25 -51.32 60.91 25.39
C THR A 25 -52.49 61.88 25.25
N ARG A 26 -53.36 61.68 24.25
CA ARG A 26 -54.58 62.49 24.03
C ARG A 26 -54.37 64.02 23.92
N GLY A 27 -53.16 64.46 23.58
CA GLY A 27 -52.80 65.88 23.45
C GLY A 27 -51.91 66.41 24.59
N GLU A 28 -51.86 65.71 25.72
CA GLU A 28 -51.01 66.09 26.86
C GLU A 28 -49.67 65.33 26.82
N ALA A 29 -48.57 66.03 27.13
CA ALA A 29 -47.22 65.47 27.18
C ALA A 29 -46.84 65.11 28.61
N ILE A 30 -46.99 63.84 28.99
CA ILE A 30 -46.68 63.38 30.35
C ILE A 30 -45.21 62.97 30.44
N THR A 31 -44.39 63.79 31.08
CA THR A 31 -42.98 63.49 31.35
C THR A 31 -42.86 62.51 32.52
N LYS A 32 -42.32 61.32 32.27
CA LYS A 32 -42.04 60.32 33.31
C LYS A 32 -40.53 60.16 33.53
N HIS A 33 -40.09 60.17 34.78
CA HIS A 33 -38.73 59.77 35.14
C HIS A 33 -38.52 58.26 34.97
N LEU A 34 -37.31 57.89 34.54
CA LEU A 34 -36.86 56.51 34.38
C LEU A 34 -36.16 56.03 35.66
N ASP A 35 -36.27 54.73 35.95
CA ASP A 35 -35.42 54.08 36.95
C ASP A 35 -33.98 53.89 36.41
N PRO A 36 -32.97 53.63 37.28
CA PRO A 36 -31.57 53.52 36.85
C PRO A 36 -31.30 52.44 35.79
N ALA A 37 -32.08 51.35 35.76
CA ALA A 37 -31.93 50.30 34.75
C ALA A 37 -32.52 50.74 33.41
N ALA A 38 -33.69 51.38 33.42
CA ALA A 38 -34.30 51.97 32.23
C ALA A 38 -33.46 53.13 31.65
N ALA A 39 -32.82 53.95 32.49
CA ALA A 39 -31.90 54.99 32.07
C ALA A 39 -30.61 54.41 31.44
N ALA A 40 -30.04 53.33 32.01
CA ALA A 40 -28.93 52.61 31.40
C ALA A 40 -29.30 52.00 30.03
N ILE A 41 -30.52 51.47 29.89
CA ILE A 41 -31.04 51.00 28.59
C ILE A 41 -31.22 52.17 27.60
N SER A 42 -31.66 53.35 28.06
CA SER A 42 -31.77 54.56 27.22
C SER A 42 -30.42 55.03 26.68
N ARG A 43 -29.39 55.05 27.54
CA ARG A 43 -27.98 55.31 27.16
C ARG A 43 -27.47 54.30 26.15
N ASP A 44 -27.70 53.01 26.38
CA ASP A 44 -27.22 51.95 25.51
C ASP A 44 -27.96 51.92 24.17
N ALA A 45 -29.21 52.37 24.12
CA ALA A 45 -29.93 52.63 22.87
C ALA A 45 -29.30 53.80 22.11
N LEU A 46 -29.06 54.94 22.77
CA LEU A 46 -28.41 56.11 22.15
C LEU A 46 -27.06 55.74 21.53
N ALA A 47 -26.20 55.05 22.29
CA ALA A 47 -24.88 54.62 21.81
C ALA A 47 -24.97 53.70 20.58
N LYS A 48 -25.92 52.76 20.56
CA LYS A 48 -26.16 51.88 19.40
C LYS A 48 -26.66 52.67 18.19
N THR A 49 -27.59 53.61 18.37
CA THR A 49 -28.10 54.45 17.27
C THR A 49 -26.99 55.33 16.69
N VAL A 50 -26.19 56.01 17.52
CA VAL A 50 -25.04 56.81 17.09
C VAL A 50 -24.05 55.95 16.30
N TYR A 51 -23.68 54.77 16.82
CA TYR A 51 -22.76 53.86 16.13
C TYR A 51 -23.32 53.37 14.78
N SER A 52 -24.61 53.02 14.72
CA SER A 52 -25.27 52.62 13.48
C SER A 52 -25.25 53.72 12.42
N ARG A 53 -25.65 54.95 12.77
CA ARG A 53 -25.62 56.10 11.85
C ARG A 53 -24.21 56.41 11.37
N LEU A 54 -23.22 56.35 12.26
CA LEU A 54 -21.81 56.56 11.93
C LEU A 54 -21.30 55.49 10.96
N PHE A 55 -21.65 54.22 11.18
CA PHE A 55 -21.29 53.13 10.28
C PHE A 55 -21.93 53.31 8.90
N ASP A 56 -23.22 53.63 8.82
CA ASP A 56 -23.92 53.93 7.56
C ASP A 56 -23.24 55.09 6.79
N TRP A 57 -22.82 56.14 7.50
CA TRP A 57 -22.09 57.28 6.93
C TRP A 57 -20.70 56.90 6.42
N ILE A 58 -19.94 56.07 7.16
CA ILE A 58 -18.64 55.56 6.74
C ILE A 58 -18.80 54.70 5.47
N VAL A 59 -19.74 53.75 5.46
CA VAL A 59 -20.02 52.91 4.29
C VAL A 59 -20.42 53.76 3.09
N LYS A 60 -21.30 54.76 3.28
CA LYS A 60 -21.63 55.71 2.20
C LYS A 60 -20.38 56.43 1.71
N LYS A 61 -19.53 56.97 2.59
CA LYS A 61 -18.33 57.71 2.19
C LYS A 61 -17.31 56.85 1.46
N ILE A 62 -17.17 55.58 1.83
CA ILE A 62 -16.36 54.61 1.11
C ILE A 62 -16.92 54.38 -0.30
N ASN A 63 -18.23 54.13 -0.43
CA ASN A 63 -18.89 53.94 -1.74
C ASN A 63 -18.81 55.19 -2.63
N ASP A 64 -19.07 56.38 -2.07
CA ASP A 64 -18.94 57.69 -2.74
C ASP A 64 -17.49 57.91 -3.26
N THR A 65 -16.47 57.32 -2.62
CA THR A 65 -15.04 57.53 -2.92
C THR A 65 -14.45 56.46 -3.85
N ILE A 66 -14.84 55.18 -3.70
CA ILE A 66 -14.47 54.10 -4.62
C ILE A 66 -15.16 54.30 -5.97
N GLY A 67 -16.42 54.76 -5.94
CA GLY A 67 -17.26 54.91 -7.12
C GLY A 67 -17.68 53.58 -7.75
N GLN A 68 -18.48 53.66 -8.81
CA GLN A 68 -18.85 52.54 -9.66
C GLN A 68 -18.99 53.06 -11.09
N ASP A 69 -18.43 52.33 -12.06
CA ASP A 69 -18.63 52.64 -13.48
C ASP A 69 -20.09 52.30 -13.89
N PRO A 70 -20.92 53.29 -14.27
CA PRO A 70 -22.29 53.05 -14.71
C PRO A 70 -22.36 52.41 -16.12
N GLY A 71 -21.24 52.38 -16.86
CA GLY A 71 -21.13 51.71 -18.16
C GLY A 71 -20.74 50.23 -18.08
N SER A 72 -20.39 49.71 -16.89
CA SER A 72 -19.89 48.34 -16.77
C SER A 72 -20.96 47.30 -17.07
N LYS A 73 -20.66 46.42 -18.03
CA LYS A 73 -21.53 45.32 -18.45
C LYS A 73 -21.47 44.11 -17.51
N TYR A 74 -20.50 44.06 -16.60
CA TYR A 74 -20.23 42.91 -15.74
C TYR A 74 -19.86 43.36 -14.32
N LEU A 75 -20.32 42.61 -13.32
CA LEU A 75 -20.05 42.86 -11.91
C LEU A 75 -19.62 41.54 -11.25
N ILE A 76 -18.54 41.57 -10.47
CA ILE A 76 -18.10 40.44 -9.65
C ILE A 76 -18.36 40.80 -8.19
N GLY A 77 -19.39 40.20 -7.59
CA GLY A 77 -19.70 40.36 -6.17
C GLY A 77 -18.91 39.37 -5.32
N VAL A 78 -18.19 39.87 -4.30
CA VAL A 78 -17.59 39.05 -3.25
C VAL A 78 -18.44 39.20 -1.99
N LEU A 79 -19.09 38.12 -1.57
CA LEU A 79 -19.95 38.08 -0.38
C LEU A 79 -19.23 37.37 0.76
N ASP A 80 -18.74 38.13 1.73
CA ASP A 80 -18.31 37.58 3.03
C ASP A 80 -19.49 37.56 4.01
N ILE A 81 -19.78 36.39 4.58
CA ILE A 81 -20.86 36.17 5.56
C ILE A 81 -20.46 35.07 6.54
N TYR A 82 -20.83 35.25 7.80
CA TYR A 82 -20.60 34.27 8.86
C TYR A 82 -21.23 32.90 8.56
N GLY A 83 -20.55 31.85 9.01
CA GLY A 83 -21.05 30.47 8.94
C GLY A 83 -22.20 30.21 9.92
N PHE A 84 -22.68 28.96 9.93
CA PHE A 84 -23.68 28.53 10.91
C PHE A 84 -23.02 28.29 12.28
N GLU A 85 -23.26 29.20 13.23
CA GLU A 85 -22.68 29.15 14.58
C GLU A 85 -23.76 28.96 15.66
N SER A 86 -23.49 28.08 16.63
CA SER A 86 -24.45 27.68 17.67
C SER A 86 -23.99 28.15 19.06
N PHE A 87 -24.40 29.35 19.45
CA PHE A 87 -24.12 29.94 20.77
C PHE A 87 -25.03 29.39 21.88
N LYS A 88 -24.61 29.51 23.16
CA LYS A 88 -25.29 28.86 24.29
C LYS A 88 -26.26 29.73 25.13
N THR A 89 -26.07 31.04 25.24
CA THR A 89 -26.88 31.95 26.10
C THR A 89 -26.86 33.42 25.61
N ASN A 90 -27.85 34.26 25.97
CA ASN A 90 -27.93 35.71 25.63
C ASN A 90 -29.01 36.51 26.45
N SER A 91 -28.94 37.87 26.54
CA SER A 91 -29.77 38.74 27.46
C SER A 91 -30.24 40.10 26.82
N ILE A 92 -31.12 41.03 27.29
CA ILE A 92 -31.95 41.36 28.52
C ILE A 92 -33.39 41.91 28.10
N LEU A 93 -34.39 41.97 29.02
CA LEU A 93 -35.85 42.36 28.86
C LEU A 93 -36.06 43.92 28.94
N PRO A 94 -37.28 44.57 28.91
CA PRO A 94 -38.67 44.03 28.89
C PRO A 94 -39.73 44.71 27.95
N ARG A 95 -40.63 43.90 27.35
CA ARG A 95 -42.12 43.94 27.48
C ARG A 95 -42.81 43.03 26.47
N SER A 96 -43.93 42.43 26.85
CA SER A 96 -44.40 41.11 26.38
C SER A 96 -43.43 40.00 26.80
N THR A 97 -43.94 38.84 27.21
CA THR A 97 -43.10 37.80 27.84
C THR A 97 -42.57 36.80 26.82
N HIS A 98 -41.35 36.31 27.06
CA HIS A 98 -40.75 35.22 26.28
C HIS A 98 -41.64 33.97 26.26
N LYS A 99 -42.35 33.70 27.36
CA LYS A 99 -43.28 32.58 27.51
C LYS A 99 -44.46 32.67 26.52
N THR A 100 -45.15 33.82 26.43
CA THR A 100 -46.29 33.95 25.50
C THR A 100 -45.84 33.93 24.02
N PHE A 101 -44.61 34.36 23.73
CA PHE A 101 -43.99 34.17 22.42
C PHE A 101 -43.72 32.70 22.11
N ALA A 102 -43.13 31.95 23.05
CA ALA A 102 -42.89 30.52 22.90
C ALA A 102 -44.19 29.71 22.72
N GLU A 103 -45.21 29.99 23.54
CA GLU A 103 -46.55 29.39 23.45
C GLU A 103 -47.17 29.64 22.07
N LYS A 104 -47.08 30.87 21.55
CA LYS A 104 -47.57 31.21 20.22
C LYS A 104 -46.76 30.52 19.10
N LEU A 105 -45.45 30.34 19.25
CA LEU A 105 -44.65 29.53 18.32
C LEU A 105 -45.08 28.06 18.34
N TYR A 106 -45.28 27.45 19.52
CA TYR A 106 -45.74 26.07 19.65
C TYR A 106 -47.11 25.86 18.98
N GLN A 107 -48.05 26.80 19.16
CA GLN A 107 -49.34 26.77 18.47
C GLN A 107 -49.16 26.87 16.95
N THR A 108 -48.50 27.93 16.48
CA THR A 108 -48.36 28.26 15.04
C THR A 108 -47.61 27.20 14.23
N PHE A 109 -46.59 26.57 14.80
CA PHE A 109 -45.70 25.64 14.10
C PHE A 109 -45.77 24.18 14.60
N SER A 110 -46.80 23.85 15.38
CA SER A 110 -47.08 22.50 15.92
C SER A 110 -46.96 21.36 14.90
N SER A 111 -47.43 21.57 13.67
CA SER A 111 -47.42 20.59 12.57
C SER A 111 -46.19 20.68 11.65
N HIS A 112 -45.30 21.64 11.87
CA HIS A 112 -44.22 21.93 10.92
C HIS A 112 -43.00 21.03 11.13
N LYS A 113 -42.66 20.21 10.13
CA LYS A 113 -41.60 19.17 10.18
C LYS A 113 -40.20 19.63 10.62
N ARG A 114 -39.91 20.95 10.61
CA ARG A 114 -38.63 21.52 11.08
C ARG A 114 -38.72 22.28 12.41
N PHE A 115 -39.82 22.16 13.15
CA PHE A 115 -40.03 22.80 14.45
C PHE A 115 -40.30 21.73 15.52
N LYS A 116 -39.69 21.89 16.70
CA LYS A 116 -39.82 20.96 17.83
C LYS A 116 -39.93 21.75 19.14
N LYS A 117 -40.76 21.26 20.07
CA LYS A 117 -40.75 21.72 21.47
C LYS A 117 -39.73 20.89 22.28
N PRO A 118 -38.79 21.51 23.02
CA PRO A 118 -37.89 20.82 23.94
C PRO A 118 -38.66 20.06 25.03
N LYS A 119 -38.09 18.93 25.51
CA LYS A 119 -38.70 18.14 26.59
C LYS A 119 -38.57 18.79 27.97
N PHE A 120 -37.48 19.52 28.21
CA PHE A 120 -37.07 20.00 29.54
C PHE A 120 -37.21 21.52 29.73
N SER A 121 -37.66 22.25 28.71
CA SER A 121 -37.90 23.70 28.78
C SER A 121 -39.29 24.02 28.26
N GLN A 122 -40.00 24.92 28.96
CA GLN A 122 -41.32 25.41 28.56
C GLN A 122 -41.25 26.71 27.74
N THR A 123 -40.08 27.33 27.64
CA THR A 123 -39.86 28.61 26.99
C THR A 123 -39.06 28.49 25.70
N ASP A 124 -38.21 27.48 25.57
CA ASP A 124 -37.27 27.41 24.45
C ASP A 124 -37.89 26.68 23.25
N PHE A 125 -37.38 26.91 22.05
CA PHE A 125 -37.89 26.27 20.83
C PHE A 125 -36.75 25.73 19.97
N THR A 126 -36.95 24.57 19.36
CA THR A 126 -35.92 23.90 18.55
C THR A 126 -36.28 23.98 17.07
N ILE A 127 -35.33 24.45 16.25
CA ILE A 127 -35.43 24.43 14.80
C ILE A 127 -34.52 23.33 14.26
N CYS A 128 -35.04 22.55 13.31
CA CYS A 128 -34.29 21.49 12.63
C CYS A 128 -33.59 22.08 11.40
N HIS A 129 -32.33 22.50 11.57
CA HIS A 129 -31.49 22.96 10.46
C HIS A 129 -30.88 21.76 9.73
N TYR A 130 -30.36 21.98 8.52
CA TYR A 130 -29.70 20.92 7.75
C TYR A 130 -28.43 20.38 8.44
N ALA A 131 -27.81 21.18 9.30
CA ALA A 131 -26.62 20.83 10.08
C ALA A 131 -26.93 20.18 11.44
N GLY A 132 -28.20 20.20 11.89
CA GLY A 132 -28.63 19.67 13.19
C GLY A 132 -29.82 20.42 13.79
N ASP A 133 -30.35 19.89 14.89
CA ASP A 133 -31.31 20.58 15.75
C ASP A 133 -30.61 21.66 16.57
N VAL A 134 -31.09 22.91 16.52
CA VAL A 134 -30.62 24.00 17.39
C VAL A 134 -31.78 24.54 18.22
N THR A 135 -31.55 24.62 19.54
CA THR A 135 -32.53 25.11 20.52
C THR A 135 -32.25 26.56 20.85
N TYR A 136 -33.22 27.41 20.60
CA TYR A 136 -33.19 28.84 20.85
C TYR A 136 -33.92 29.16 22.16
N GLN A 137 -33.23 29.89 23.03
CA GLN A 137 -33.88 30.52 24.17
C GLN A 137 -34.80 31.65 23.66
N SER A 138 -36.06 31.65 24.08
CA SER A 138 -37.02 32.71 23.73
C SER A 138 -36.85 33.98 24.56
N GLU A 139 -36.05 33.88 25.63
CA GLU A 139 -35.73 35.00 26.50
C GLU A 139 -35.17 36.16 25.67
N PHE A 140 -35.72 37.36 25.87
CA PHE A 140 -35.28 38.61 25.23
C PHE A 140 -35.41 38.67 23.70
N PHE A 141 -35.91 37.61 23.05
CA PHE A 141 -36.12 37.56 21.60
C PHE A 141 -37.06 38.67 21.12
N LEU A 142 -38.05 39.04 21.95
CA LEU A 142 -38.97 40.15 21.69
C LEU A 142 -38.30 41.52 21.85
N ASP A 143 -37.41 41.68 22.82
CA ASP A 143 -36.80 42.96 23.17
C ASP A 143 -35.65 43.31 22.22
N LYS A 144 -34.82 42.32 21.84
CA LYS A 144 -33.84 42.46 20.76
C LYS A 144 -34.46 42.72 19.39
N ASN A 145 -35.74 42.36 19.18
CA ASN A 145 -36.44 42.57 17.91
C ASN A 145 -37.14 43.95 17.81
N LYS A 146 -37.15 44.73 18.90
CA LYS A 146 -37.64 46.11 18.92
C LYS A 146 -36.48 47.06 18.62
N ASP A 147 -36.53 47.66 17.44
CA ASP A 147 -35.66 48.79 17.11
C ASP A 147 -36.12 50.05 17.85
N TYR A 148 -35.68 50.21 19.10
CA TYR A 148 -36.00 51.35 19.95
C TYR A 148 -35.19 52.59 19.56
N VAL A 149 -35.49 53.19 18.40
CA VAL A 149 -35.18 54.60 18.18
C VAL A 149 -36.09 55.42 19.12
N ILE A 150 -35.49 56.01 20.15
CA ILE A 150 -36.14 56.93 21.07
C ILE A 150 -36.26 58.28 20.35
N GLY A 151 -37.47 58.85 20.29
CA GLY A 151 -37.71 60.09 19.54
C GLY A 151 -36.91 61.25 20.13
N GLU A 152 -36.92 61.35 21.45
CA GLU A 152 -36.17 62.33 22.23
C GLU A 152 -34.65 62.32 21.91
N HIS A 153 -34.08 61.16 21.54
CA HIS A 153 -32.67 61.03 21.12
C HIS A 153 -32.43 61.50 19.68
N GLN A 154 -33.37 61.21 18.77
CA GLN A 154 -33.30 61.65 17.37
C GLN A 154 -33.45 63.17 17.29
N ASP A 155 -34.37 63.75 18.05
CA ASP A 155 -34.60 65.20 18.12
C ASP A 155 -33.37 65.92 18.71
N LEU A 156 -32.88 65.47 19.87
CA LEU A 156 -31.68 66.03 20.53
C LEU A 156 -30.44 66.02 19.62
N MET A 157 -30.18 64.91 18.92
CA MET A 157 -29.00 64.81 18.04
C MET A 157 -29.17 65.61 16.75
N SER A 158 -30.39 65.73 16.21
CA SER A 158 -30.67 66.62 15.07
C SER A 158 -30.45 68.10 15.40
N ALA A 159 -30.70 68.49 16.65
CA ALA A 159 -30.46 69.84 17.19
C ALA A 159 -29.00 70.08 17.66
N SER A 160 -28.07 69.16 17.40
CA SER A 160 -26.66 69.32 17.77
C SER A 160 -26.01 70.52 17.06
N ARG A 161 -25.18 71.25 17.81
CA ARG A 161 -24.31 72.32 17.27
C ARG A 161 -23.17 71.79 16.40
N SER A 162 -22.92 70.48 16.40
CA SER A 162 -21.93 69.85 15.53
C SER A 162 -22.58 69.48 14.19
N PRO A 163 -22.17 70.07 13.05
CA PRO A 163 -22.75 69.75 11.73
C PRO A 163 -22.57 68.28 11.33
N PHE A 164 -21.57 67.60 11.91
CA PHE A 164 -21.38 66.17 11.73
C PHE A 164 -22.45 65.36 12.47
N VAL A 165 -22.73 65.67 13.73
CA VAL A 165 -23.70 64.93 14.56
C VAL A 165 -25.13 65.15 14.04
N SER A 166 -25.53 66.40 13.75
CA SER A 166 -26.83 66.66 13.14
C SER A 166 -26.95 66.07 11.72
N GLY A 167 -25.85 66.03 10.96
CA GLY A 167 -25.77 65.33 9.67
C GLY A 167 -25.95 63.80 9.74
N LEU A 168 -25.61 63.16 10.87
CA LEU A 168 -25.89 61.74 11.13
C LEU A 168 -27.36 61.49 11.55
N PHE A 169 -28.06 62.53 12.00
CA PHE A 169 -29.43 62.47 12.52
C PHE A 169 -30.37 63.41 11.75
N PRO A 170 -30.58 63.20 10.44
CA PRO A 170 -31.51 64.02 9.65
C PRO A 170 -32.93 63.96 10.24
N PRO A 171 -33.69 65.07 10.20
CA PRO A 171 -35.04 65.11 10.76
C PRO A 171 -35.95 64.09 10.09
N LEU A 172 -36.80 63.44 10.89
CA LEU A 172 -37.74 62.44 10.37
C LEU A 172 -38.77 63.12 9.46
N PRO A 173 -39.12 62.52 8.30
CA PRO A 173 -40.15 63.08 7.43
C PRO A 173 -41.48 63.11 8.19
N VAL A 174 -42.15 64.27 8.19
CA VAL A 174 -43.39 64.51 8.92
C VAL A 174 -44.53 63.68 8.33
N GLN A 175 -44.72 62.46 8.86
CA GLN A 175 -45.76 61.54 8.38
C GLN A 175 -47.13 61.99 8.85
N SER A 176 -47.94 62.51 7.93
CA SER A 176 -49.32 62.97 8.12
C SER A 176 -50.35 61.84 8.36
N SER A 177 -49.96 60.75 9.03
CA SER A 177 -50.90 59.68 9.41
C SER A 177 -50.52 58.99 10.73
N ASN A 178 -51.51 58.81 11.60
CA ASN A 178 -51.37 58.23 12.96
C ASN A 178 -51.12 56.69 12.98
N LYS A 179 -50.38 56.16 12.00
CA LYS A 179 -50.05 54.73 11.90
C LYS A 179 -48.60 54.52 11.41
N SER A 180 -47.64 55.01 12.19
CA SER A 180 -46.27 54.49 12.15
C SER A 180 -46.31 52.98 12.40
N LYS A 181 -46.20 52.19 11.34
CA LYS A 181 -46.25 50.72 11.41
C LYS A 181 -44.95 50.23 12.02
N PHE A 182 -45.02 49.66 13.22
CA PHE A 182 -43.87 49.08 13.92
C PHE A 182 -43.12 48.08 13.01
N SER A 183 -41.96 48.50 12.52
CA SER A 183 -41.04 47.68 11.72
C SER A 183 -39.98 47.10 12.64
N SER A 184 -40.12 45.81 12.95
CA SER A 184 -39.19 45.05 13.76
C SER A 184 -37.90 44.72 13.02
N ILE A 185 -36.81 44.46 13.75
CA ILE A 185 -35.50 44.17 13.14
C ILE A 185 -35.60 42.93 12.23
N GLY A 186 -36.30 41.88 12.66
CA GLY A 186 -36.55 40.69 11.86
C GLY A 186 -37.37 40.95 10.58
N SER A 187 -38.22 42.00 10.54
CA SER A 187 -38.92 42.39 9.31
C SER A 187 -37.98 43.02 8.28
N ARG A 188 -37.11 43.94 8.72
CA ARG A 188 -36.11 44.59 7.84
C ARG A 188 -35.05 43.60 7.36
N PHE A 189 -34.53 42.78 8.27
CA PHE A 189 -33.56 41.74 7.93
C PHE A 189 -34.13 40.74 6.92
N LYS A 190 -35.41 40.35 7.03
CA LYS A 190 -36.08 39.52 6.01
C LYS A 190 -36.10 40.21 4.63
N GLN A 191 -36.42 41.51 4.57
CA GLN A 191 -36.45 42.26 3.32
C GLN A 191 -35.05 42.41 2.69
N GLN A 192 -34.04 42.70 3.51
CA GLN A 192 -32.63 42.77 3.08
C GLN A 192 -32.13 41.42 2.56
N LEU A 193 -32.40 40.33 3.27
CA LEU A 193 -32.03 38.97 2.86
C LEU A 193 -32.76 38.53 1.57
N GLN A 194 -34.03 38.91 1.40
CA GLN A 194 -34.79 38.63 0.19
C GLN A 194 -34.17 39.33 -1.02
N SER A 195 -33.87 40.63 -0.90
CA SER A 195 -33.21 41.40 -1.97
C SER A 195 -31.81 40.89 -2.28
N LEU A 196 -31.03 40.48 -1.27
CA LEU A 196 -29.72 39.83 -1.48
C LEU A 196 -29.86 38.50 -2.24
N LEU A 197 -30.84 37.67 -1.90
CA LEU A 197 -31.09 36.39 -2.59
C LEU A 197 -31.53 36.61 -4.04
N GLU A 198 -32.33 37.64 -4.31
CA GLU A 198 -32.72 38.05 -5.66
C GLU A 198 -31.49 38.47 -6.48
N THR A 199 -30.64 39.35 -5.96
CA THR A 199 -29.38 39.75 -6.59
C THR A 199 -28.47 38.55 -6.87
N LEU A 200 -28.28 37.66 -5.89
CA LEU A 200 -27.46 36.45 -6.06
C LEU A 200 -28.05 35.49 -7.11
N SER A 201 -29.38 35.37 -7.19
CA SER A 201 -30.04 34.48 -8.15
C SER A 201 -29.89 34.90 -9.61
N ALA A 202 -29.55 36.17 -9.86
CA ALA A 202 -29.24 36.71 -11.19
C ALA A 202 -27.75 36.54 -11.59
N THR A 203 -26.92 35.93 -10.74
CA THR A 203 -25.46 35.76 -10.96
C THR A 203 -25.06 34.29 -11.00
N GLU A 204 -23.88 33.97 -11.58
CA GLU A 204 -23.28 32.64 -11.44
C GLU A 204 -22.54 32.53 -10.09
N PRO A 205 -22.95 31.61 -9.18
CA PRO A 205 -22.38 31.56 -7.83
C PRO A 205 -21.15 30.65 -7.76
N HIS A 206 -20.01 31.23 -7.39
CA HIS A 206 -18.79 30.49 -7.04
C HIS A 206 -18.61 30.42 -5.52
N TYR A 207 -18.33 29.23 -4.98
CA TYR A 207 -18.30 28.98 -3.54
C TYR A 207 -16.89 28.69 -3.01
N VAL A 208 -16.43 29.51 -2.08
CA VAL A 208 -15.27 29.22 -1.22
C VAL A 208 -15.78 28.79 0.16
N ARG A 209 -15.14 27.79 0.78
CA ARG A 209 -15.48 27.30 2.12
C ARG A 209 -14.22 27.24 2.99
N CYS A 210 -14.05 28.26 3.82
CA CYS A 210 -12.97 28.32 4.80
C CYS A 210 -13.22 27.31 5.94
N ILE A 211 -12.19 26.60 6.37
CA ILE A 211 -12.22 25.67 7.51
C ILE A 211 -11.10 26.05 8.47
N LYS A 212 -11.46 26.34 9.73
CA LYS A 212 -10.54 26.60 10.83
C LYS A 212 -9.93 25.26 11.30
N PRO A 213 -8.62 25.02 11.13
CA PRO A 213 -8.04 23.69 11.35
C PRO A 213 -7.94 23.32 12.84
N ASN A 214 -7.79 24.31 13.73
CA ASN A 214 -7.75 24.12 15.19
C ASN A 214 -8.22 25.39 15.91
N ASN A 215 -8.65 25.27 17.15
CA ASN A 215 -9.09 26.43 17.95
C ASN A 215 -7.94 27.23 18.57
N LEU A 216 -6.72 26.69 18.60
CA LEU A 216 -5.52 27.33 19.14
C LEU A 216 -4.85 28.33 18.18
N LEU A 217 -5.38 28.48 16.95
CA LEU A 217 -4.84 29.33 15.87
C LEU A 217 -3.38 29.02 15.47
N LYS A 218 -2.91 27.77 15.69
CA LYS A 218 -1.53 27.37 15.37
C LYS A 218 -1.42 26.71 13.99
N PRO A 219 -0.33 26.91 13.24
CA PRO A 219 -0.07 26.13 12.02
C PRO A 219 0.18 24.65 12.36
N GLY A 220 -0.04 23.76 11.38
CA GLY A 220 0.27 22.32 11.47
C GLY A 220 -0.66 21.46 12.36
N ILE A 221 -1.48 22.06 13.23
CA ILE A 221 -2.42 21.32 14.10
C ILE A 221 -3.79 21.19 13.40
N PHE A 222 -4.34 19.97 13.34
CA PHE A 222 -5.65 19.70 12.74
C PHE A 222 -6.58 18.91 13.69
N GLU A 223 -7.67 19.55 14.12
CA GLU A 223 -8.67 19.01 15.04
C GLU A 223 -9.80 18.31 14.27
N ASN A 224 -9.65 17.01 13.98
CA ASN A 224 -10.64 16.21 13.22
C ASN A 224 -12.10 16.44 13.62
N LYS A 225 -12.41 16.52 14.93
CA LYS A 225 -13.78 16.75 15.43
C LYS A 225 -14.31 18.14 15.07
N ASN A 226 -13.46 19.16 15.14
CA ASN A 226 -13.80 20.55 14.86
C ASN A 226 -13.99 20.76 13.35
N ALA A 227 -13.06 20.27 12.53
CA ALA A 227 -13.16 20.31 11.08
C ALA A 227 -14.39 19.53 10.55
N LEU A 228 -14.69 18.35 11.11
CA LEU A 228 -15.89 17.58 10.74
C LEU A 228 -17.18 18.34 11.07
N HIS A 229 -17.25 18.99 12.23
CA HIS A 229 -18.40 19.81 12.60
C HIS A 229 -18.57 21.01 11.66
N GLN A 230 -17.48 21.69 11.28
CA GLN A 230 -17.52 22.76 10.29
C GLN A 230 -17.95 22.27 8.89
N LEU A 231 -17.55 21.07 8.47
CA LEU A 231 -18.00 20.47 7.19
C LEU A 231 -19.49 20.11 7.19
N GLN A 232 -20.07 19.82 8.36
CA GLN A 232 -21.52 19.67 8.55
C GLN A 232 -22.21 21.04 8.52
N CYS A 233 -21.76 21.99 9.34
CA CYS A 233 -22.32 23.35 9.47
C CYS A 233 -22.11 24.26 8.24
N GLY A 234 -21.15 23.94 7.36
CA GLY A 234 -20.93 24.59 6.07
C GLY A 234 -21.68 23.93 4.89
N GLY A 235 -22.46 22.87 5.14
CA GLY A 235 -23.24 22.16 4.13
C GLY A 235 -22.42 21.30 3.15
N VAL A 236 -21.12 21.12 3.39
CA VAL A 236 -20.24 20.37 2.49
C VAL A 236 -20.63 18.90 2.44
N MET A 237 -20.96 18.31 3.60
CA MET A 237 -21.45 16.93 3.68
C MET A 237 -22.77 16.73 2.91
N GLU A 238 -23.64 17.74 2.90
CA GLU A 238 -24.92 17.72 2.18
C GLU A 238 -24.71 17.86 0.66
N ALA A 239 -23.84 18.77 0.22
CA ALA A 239 -23.44 18.89 -1.18
C ALA A 239 -22.79 17.60 -1.71
N ILE A 240 -21.94 16.94 -0.91
CA ILE A 240 -21.38 15.63 -1.23
C ILE A 240 -22.48 14.56 -1.34
N ARG A 241 -23.47 14.57 -0.43
CA ARG A 241 -24.60 13.62 -0.46
C ARG A 241 -25.43 13.76 -1.73
N ILE A 242 -25.76 14.99 -2.14
CA ILE A 242 -26.47 15.29 -3.39
C ILE A 242 -25.62 14.87 -4.60
N SER A 243 -24.32 15.23 -4.62
CA SER A 243 -23.39 14.86 -5.69
C SER A 243 -23.27 13.34 -5.88
N ARG A 244 -23.25 12.57 -4.78
CA ARG A 244 -23.22 11.09 -4.79
C ARG A 244 -24.50 10.44 -5.30
N ALA A 245 -25.66 11.09 -5.19
CA ALA A 245 -26.92 10.57 -5.74
C ALA A 245 -26.98 10.68 -7.28
N GLY A 246 -26.34 11.72 -7.83
CA GLY A 246 -26.09 11.88 -9.26
C GLY A 246 -24.80 11.17 -9.70
N PHE A 247 -23.91 11.95 -10.32
CA PHE A 247 -22.64 11.49 -10.89
C PHE A 247 -21.48 12.28 -10.28
N PRO A 248 -20.87 11.79 -9.18
CA PRO A 248 -19.77 12.46 -8.50
C PRO A 248 -18.46 12.40 -9.31
N THR A 249 -18.24 11.32 -10.05
CA THR A 249 -17.02 11.13 -10.85
C THR A 249 -17.29 11.52 -12.29
N ARG A 250 -16.51 12.48 -12.81
CA ARG A 250 -16.65 13.06 -14.15
C ARG A 250 -15.27 13.12 -14.80
N LYS A 251 -15.12 12.59 -16.01
CA LYS A 251 -13.84 12.54 -16.72
C LYS A 251 -14.00 12.94 -18.17
N THR A 252 -13.04 13.69 -18.72
CA THR A 252 -12.98 13.92 -20.18
C THR A 252 -12.76 12.60 -20.93
N PHE A 253 -13.10 12.57 -22.21
CA PHE A 253 -12.88 11.36 -23.02
C PHE A 253 -11.40 11.01 -23.13
N ASP A 254 -10.51 12.01 -23.29
CA ASP A 254 -9.07 11.79 -23.31
C ASP A 254 -8.54 11.16 -22.01
N GLU A 255 -8.85 11.75 -20.83
CA GLU A 255 -8.46 11.17 -19.54
C GLU A 255 -8.97 9.72 -19.35
N PHE A 256 -10.21 9.47 -19.79
CA PHE A 256 -10.86 8.16 -19.65
C PHE A 256 -10.24 7.11 -20.60
N LYS A 257 -10.08 7.46 -21.88
CA LYS A 257 -9.42 6.63 -22.90
C LYS A 257 -7.98 6.31 -22.50
N THR A 258 -7.21 7.32 -22.10
CA THR A 258 -5.79 7.17 -21.76
C THR A 258 -5.59 6.27 -20.53
N ARG A 259 -6.43 6.40 -19.50
CA ARG A 259 -6.40 5.51 -18.31
C ARG A 259 -6.80 4.07 -18.64
N PHE A 260 -7.82 3.88 -19.47
CA PHE A 260 -8.47 2.57 -19.67
C PHE A 260 -8.13 1.90 -21.02
N ARG A 261 -7.13 2.42 -21.77
CA ARG A 261 -6.66 1.88 -23.06
C ARG A 261 -6.31 0.38 -23.03
N LEU A 262 -5.85 -0.11 -21.89
CA LEU A 262 -5.42 -1.51 -21.71
C LEU A 262 -6.55 -2.48 -21.39
N LEU A 263 -7.76 -2.00 -21.05
CA LEU A 263 -8.94 -2.86 -20.89
C LEU A 263 -9.43 -3.36 -22.25
N GLU A 264 -9.55 -2.46 -23.23
CA GLU A 264 -10.12 -2.76 -24.54
C GLU A 264 -9.33 -2.09 -25.69
N PRO A 265 -8.14 -2.63 -26.05
CA PRO A 265 -7.28 -2.05 -27.08
C PRO A 265 -7.97 -1.94 -28.45
N ASP A 266 -8.79 -2.93 -28.83
CA ASP A 266 -9.45 -3.00 -30.14
C ASP A 266 -10.58 -1.95 -30.27
N ILE A 267 -11.29 -1.68 -29.17
CA ILE A 267 -12.37 -0.69 -29.13
C ILE A 267 -11.78 0.73 -29.11
N LEU A 268 -10.70 0.95 -28.34
CA LEU A 268 -10.08 2.27 -28.17
C LEU A 268 -9.02 2.61 -29.23
N GLY A 269 -8.56 1.64 -30.02
CA GLY A 269 -7.70 1.84 -31.19
C GLY A 269 -8.46 1.92 -32.53
N GLY A 270 -9.75 1.59 -32.56
CA GLY A 270 -10.57 1.64 -33.77
C GLY A 270 -10.98 3.05 -34.20
N ARG A 271 -11.46 3.19 -35.45
CA ARG A 271 -12.05 4.44 -35.99
C ARG A 271 -13.47 4.70 -35.43
N TYR A 272 -13.59 4.80 -34.11
CA TYR A 272 -14.83 5.18 -33.43
C TYR A 272 -14.73 6.62 -32.92
N ASP A 273 -15.86 7.33 -32.92
CA ASP A 273 -15.99 8.60 -32.21
C ASP A 273 -15.83 8.40 -30.69
N GLU A 274 -15.51 9.46 -29.98
CA GLU A 274 -15.18 9.39 -28.55
C GLU A 274 -16.32 8.88 -27.67
N VAL A 275 -17.56 9.22 -28.05
CA VAL A 275 -18.77 8.87 -27.30
C VAL A 275 -19.05 7.37 -27.47
N THR A 276 -19.05 6.86 -28.71
CA THR A 276 -19.23 5.43 -29.00
C THR A 276 -18.10 4.58 -28.43
N ALA A 277 -16.84 5.04 -28.51
CA ALA A 277 -15.69 4.30 -27.98
C ALA A 277 -15.79 4.13 -26.45
N CYS A 278 -16.05 5.21 -25.72
CA CYS A 278 -16.24 5.16 -24.26
C CYS A 278 -17.50 4.36 -23.88
N LYS A 279 -18.60 4.49 -24.63
CA LYS A 279 -19.84 3.74 -24.38
C LYS A 279 -19.64 2.23 -24.55
N LYS A 280 -19.03 1.78 -25.66
CA LYS A 280 -18.77 0.36 -25.93
C LYS A 280 -17.87 -0.29 -24.86
N LEU A 281 -16.85 0.43 -24.37
CA LEU A 281 -16.03 -0.04 -23.25
C LEU A 281 -16.88 -0.24 -21.99
N LEU A 282 -17.68 0.76 -21.61
CA LEU A 282 -18.52 0.70 -20.41
C LEU A 282 -19.57 -0.43 -20.50
N GLU A 283 -20.19 -0.63 -21.66
CA GLU A 283 -21.10 -1.75 -21.93
C GLU A 283 -20.39 -3.10 -21.77
N LYS A 284 -19.18 -3.27 -22.33
CA LYS A 284 -18.42 -4.53 -22.24
C LYS A 284 -17.91 -4.81 -20.81
N THR A 285 -17.63 -3.78 -20.02
CA THR A 285 -17.34 -3.92 -18.57
C THR A 285 -18.57 -4.21 -17.70
N GLY A 286 -19.79 -4.27 -18.27
CA GLY A 286 -21.01 -4.64 -17.55
C GLY A 286 -21.57 -3.58 -16.59
N LEU A 287 -20.95 -2.39 -16.53
CA LEU A 287 -21.34 -1.30 -15.64
C LEU A 287 -22.77 -0.80 -15.92
N LYS A 288 -23.56 -0.62 -14.85
CA LYS A 288 -24.96 -0.19 -14.96
C LYS A 288 -25.16 1.24 -14.45
N GLY A 289 -25.97 2.02 -15.16
CA GLY A 289 -26.41 3.34 -14.70
C GLY A 289 -25.34 4.44 -14.68
N TYR A 290 -24.28 4.29 -15.50
CA TYR A 290 -23.40 5.39 -15.91
C TYR A 290 -24.12 6.31 -16.92
N GLN A 291 -23.52 7.45 -17.28
CA GLN A 291 -23.95 8.27 -18.42
C GLN A 291 -22.75 8.77 -19.24
N VAL A 292 -22.97 9.04 -20.52
CA VAL A 292 -21.98 9.62 -21.45
C VAL A 292 -22.56 10.93 -21.98
N GLY A 293 -21.91 12.06 -21.70
CA GLY A 293 -22.34 13.39 -22.14
C GLY A 293 -21.69 13.80 -23.46
N LYS A 294 -21.73 15.10 -23.77
CA LYS A 294 -21.11 15.64 -25.01
C LYS A 294 -19.57 15.68 -24.99
N THR A 295 -18.96 15.77 -23.81
CA THR A 295 -17.50 15.97 -23.64
C THR A 295 -16.88 15.15 -22.50
N LYS A 296 -17.71 14.45 -21.71
CA LYS A 296 -17.31 13.79 -20.47
C LYS A 296 -18.11 12.50 -20.22
N VAL A 297 -17.45 11.50 -19.63
CA VAL A 297 -18.07 10.32 -19.00
C VAL A 297 -18.48 10.67 -17.58
N PHE A 298 -19.66 10.21 -17.17
CA PHE A 298 -20.27 10.43 -15.86
C PHE A 298 -20.50 9.09 -15.16
N LEU A 299 -19.78 8.87 -14.05
CA LEU A 299 -19.81 7.64 -13.27
C LEU A 299 -20.40 7.87 -11.88
N ARG A 300 -21.09 6.85 -11.37
CA ARG A 300 -21.59 6.82 -9.98
C ARG A 300 -20.46 6.49 -9.00
N ALA A 301 -20.73 6.70 -7.71
CA ALA A 301 -19.79 6.31 -6.66
C ALA A 301 -19.47 4.80 -6.75
N GLY A 302 -18.20 4.43 -6.58
CA GLY A 302 -17.71 3.04 -6.69
C GLY A 302 -17.21 2.66 -8.10
N GLN A 303 -17.90 3.06 -9.16
CA GLN A 303 -17.66 2.56 -10.53
C GLN A 303 -16.25 2.83 -11.09
N MET A 304 -15.59 3.91 -10.65
CA MET A 304 -14.18 4.15 -11.01
C MET A 304 -13.25 3.10 -10.40
N ALA A 305 -13.49 2.68 -9.16
CA ALA A 305 -12.70 1.65 -8.49
C ALA A 305 -12.97 0.25 -9.09
N GLU A 306 -14.18 0.00 -9.60
CA GLU A 306 -14.57 -1.19 -10.34
C GLU A 306 -13.77 -1.31 -11.67
N LEU A 307 -13.69 -0.22 -12.44
CA LEU A 307 -12.81 -0.14 -13.64
C LEU A 307 -11.33 -0.31 -13.31
N ASP A 308 -10.85 0.35 -12.25
CA ASP A 308 -9.46 0.24 -11.80
C ASP A 308 -9.12 -1.18 -11.30
N ALA A 309 -10.09 -1.90 -10.72
CA ALA A 309 -9.92 -3.29 -10.31
C ALA A 309 -9.77 -4.22 -11.53
N HIS A 310 -10.63 -4.10 -12.55
CA HIS A 310 -10.49 -4.88 -13.79
C HIS A 310 -9.17 -4.57 -14.53
N LEU A 311 -8.74 -3.30 -14.56
CA LEU A 311 -7.45 -2.91 -15.12
C LEU A 311 -6.28 -3.56 -14.35
N THR A 312 -6.36 -3.59 -13.01
CA THR A 312 -5.37 -4.23 -12.14
C THR A 312 -5.32 -5.75 -12.37
N GLU A 313 -6.47 -6.40 -12.55
CA GLU A 313 -6.58 -7.83 -12.84
C GLU A 313 -5.91 -8.20 -14.18
N LEU A 314 -6.15 -7.41 -15.23
CA LEU A 314 -5.50 -7.59 -16.54
C LEU A 314 -3.98 -7.41 -16.46
N LEU A 315 -3.52 -6.34 -15.81
CA LEU A 315 -2.09 -6.09 -15.58
C LEU A 315 -1.42 -7.24 -14.80
N GLY A 316 -2.11 -7.79 -13.79
CA GLY A 316 -1.66 -8.98 -13.06
C GLY A 316 -1.50 -10.22 -13.97
N LYS A 317 -2.51 -10.52 -14.81
CA LYS A 317 -2.45 -11.62 -15.78
C LYS A 317 -1.30 -11.43 -16.78
N SER A 318 -1.11 -10.23 -17.33
CA SER A 318 0.01 -9.90 -18.21
C SER A 318 1.37 -10.07 -17.53
N ALA A 319 1.51 -9.62 -16.27
CA ALA A 319 2.74 -9.77 -15.51
C ALA A 319 3.09 -11.25 -15.28
N ILE A 320 2.11 -12.11 -14.96
CA ILE A 320 2.31 -13.56 -14.79
C ILE A 320 2.84 -14.20 -16.08
N ILE A 321 2.31 -13.83 -17.26
CA ILE A 321 2.77 -14.33 -18.56
C ILE A 321 4.23 -13.94 -18.81
N ILE A 322 4.59 -12.67 -18.60
CA ILE A 322 5.95 -12.15 -18.78
C ILE A 322 6.93 -12.85 -17.82
N GLN A 323 6.57 -12.94 -16.54
CA GLN A 323 7.38 -13.62 -15.52
C GLN A 323 7.58 -15.10 -15.83
N SER A 324 6.53 -15.80 -16.31
CA SER A 324 6.60 -17.20 -16.70
C SER A 324 7.56 -17.42 -17.87
N LYS A 325 7.45 -16.61 -18.93
CA LYS A 325 8.37 -16.67 -20.09
C LYS A 325 9.81 -16.34 -19.69
N PHE A 326 10.04 -15.32 -18.86
CA PHE A 326 11.37 -14.96 -18.37
C PHE A 326 12.00 -16.07 -17.51
N ARG A 327 11.25 -16.64 -16.55
CA ARG A 327 11.72 -17.76 -15.71
C ARG A 327 12.06 -19.00 -16.55
N SER A 328 11.21 -19.32 -17.54
CA SER A 328 11.45 -20.42 -18.49
C SER A 328 12.73 -20.21 -19.32
N TYR A 329 12.92 -19.00 -19.87
CA TYR A 329 14.14 -18.62 -20.58
C TYR A 329 15.39 -18.74 -19.70
N HIS A 330 15.35 -18.21 -18.46
CA HIS A 330 16.48 -18.25 -17.55
C HIS A 330 16.87 -19.69 -17.18
N ALA A 331 15.90 -20.53 -16.81
CA ALA A 331 16.12 -21.93 -16.49
C ALA A 331 16.67 -22.73 -17.69
N HIS A 332 16.16 -22.47 -18.90
CA HIS A 332 16.68 -23.10 -20.12
C HIS A 332 18.12 -22.68 -20.44
N ARG A 333 18.46 -21.39 -20.23
CA ARG A 333 19.82 -20.87 -20.40
C ARG A 333 20.81 -21.51 -19.43
N ASP A 334 20.43 -21.63 -18.14
CA ASP A 334 21.28 -22.25 -17.13
C ASP A 334 21.45 -23.76 -17.33
N PHE A 335 20.37 -24.48 -17.65
CA PHE A 335 20.44 -25.90 -18.00
C PHE A 335 21.35 -26.15 -19.21
N THR A 336 21.23 -25.32 -20.25
CA THR A 336 22.06 -25.40 -21.46
C THR A 336 23.53 -25.14 -21.13
N ARG A 337 23.84 -24.08 -20.36
CA ARG A 337 25.19 -23.77 -19.87
C ARG A 337 25.79 -24.93 -19.06
N LEU A 338 25.03 -25.48 -18.11
CA LEU A 338 25.47 -26.60 -17.27
C LEU A 338 25.73 -27.86 -18.12
N ARG A 339 24.85 -28.17 -19.08
CA ARG A 339 25.02 -29.29 -20.02
C ARG A 339 26.30 -29.14 -20.88
N PHE A 340 26.59 -27.94 -21.36
CA PHE A 340 27.83 -27.65 -22.10
C PHE A 340 29.11 -27.84 -21.27
N CYS A 341 29.09 -27.56 -19.96
CA CYS A 341 30.23 -27.83 -19.09
C CYS A 341 30.35 -29.31 -18.69
N VAL A 342 29.22 -29.96 -18.36
CA VAL A 342 29.23 -31.32 -17.79
C VAL A 342 29.54 -32.40 -18.82
N ILE A 343 29.09 -32.29 -20.07
CA ILE A 343 29.34 -33.33 -21.08
C ILE A 343 30.85 -33.49 -21.40
N PRO A 344 31.62 -32.43 -21.72
CA PRO A 344 33.08 -32.53 -21.93
C PRO A 344 33.84 -33.02 -20.70
N PHE A 345 33.42 -32.61 -19.50
CA PHE A 345 34.03 -33.11 -18.26
C PHE A 345 33.80 -34.63 -18.09
N GLN A 346 32.58 -35.10 -18.31
CA GLN A 346 32.25 -36.53 -18.26
C GLN A 346 33.01 -37.36 -19.32
N THR A 347 33.18 -36.86 -20.55
CA THR A 347 33.97 -37.57 -21.58
C THR A 347 35.45 -37.58 -21.24
N TYR A 348 36.01 -36.50 -20.68
CA TYR A 348 37.38 -36.46 -20.17
C TYR A 348 37.61 -37.47 -19.04
N CYS A 349 36.74 -37.51 -18.02
CA CYS A 349 36.82 -38.48 -16.93
C CYS A 349 36.74 -39.93 -17.43
N ARG A 350 35.79 -40.24 -18.34
CA ARG A 350 35.68 -41.57 -18.97
C ARG A 350 36.95 -41.94 -19.75
N ARG A 351 37.53 -41.00 -20.50
CA ARG A 351 38.80 -41.19 -21.24
C ARG A 351 39.97 -41.50 -20.30
N GLN A 352 40.09 -40.80 -19.17
CA GLN A 352 41.18 -41.05 -18.21
C GLN A 352 41.05 -42.42 -17.53
N VAL A 353 39.84 -42.80 -17.10
CA VAL A 353 39.60 -44.16 -16.53
C VAL A 353 39.91 -45.26 -17.55
N ALA A 354 39.52 -45.08 -18.82
CA ALA A 354 39.85 -46.02 -19.88
C ALA A 354 41.36 -46.12 -20.12
N ARG A 355 42.07 -44.98 -20.16
CA ARG A 355 43.54 -44.94 -20.30
C ARG A 355 44.25 -45.63 -19.15
N GLN A 356 43.82 -45.38 -17.91
CA GLN A 356 44.42 -46.00 -16.72
C GLN A 356 44.25 -47.53 -16.72
N ARG A 357 43.07 -48.03 -17.12
CA ARG A 357 42.83 -49.48 -17.31
C ARG A 357 43.73 -50.07 -18.39
N TYR A 358 43.89 -49.38 -19.53
CA TYR A 358 44.76 -49.82 -20.62
C TYR A 358 46.25 -49.90 -20.20
N GLU A 359 46.78 -48.87 -19.53
CA GLU A 359 48.18 -48.88 -19.07
C GLU A 359 48.44 -49.99 -18.04
N THR A 360 47.50 -50.25 -17.12
CA THR A 360 47.61 -51.38 -16.18
C THR A 360 47.60 -52.73 -16.91
N ALA A 361 46.68 -52.93 -17.86
CA ALA A 361 46.64 -54.17 -18.66
C ALA A 361 47.92 -54.36 -19.49
N LYS A 362 48.42 -53.30 -20.13
CA LYS A 362 49.68 -53.30 -20.88
C LYS A 362 50.88 -53.68 -20.02
N ARG A 363 50.97 -53.14 -18.79
CA ARG A 363 52.02 -53.49 -17.81
C ARG A 363 51.95 -54.97 -17.42
N LEU A 364 50.76 -55.49 -17.11
CA LEU A 364 50.56 -56.90 -16.77
C LEU A 364 50.96 -57.84 -17.91
N VAL A 365 50.57 -57.52 -19.15
CA VAL A 365 50.95 -58.28 -20.35
C VAL A 365 52.48 -58.24 -20.57
N GLN A 366 53.11 -57.08 -20.43
CA GLN A 366 54.58 -56.98 -20.57
C GLN A 366 55.32 -57.80 -19.50
N SER A 367 54.88 -57.74 -18.24
CA SER A 367 55.43 -58.57 -17.17
C SER A 367 55.24 -60.06 -17.46
N ALA A 368 54.08 -60.49 -17.95
CA ALA A 368 53.82 -61.87 -18.34
C ALA A 368 54.74 -62.34 -19.48
N ILE A 369 54.94 -61.51 -20.52
CA ILE A 369 55.88 -61.79 -21.62
C ILE A 369 57.31 -61.93 -21.09
N ASN A 370 57.75 -61.03 -20.22
CA ASN A 370 59.09 -61.06 -19.62
C ASN A 370 59.31 -62.34 -18.79
N ILE A 371 58.32 -62.74 -17.99
CA ILE A 371 58.34 -63.99 -17.20
C ILE A 371 58.37 -65.21 -18.12
N GLN A 372 57.52 -65.26 -19.16
CA GLN A 372 57.51 -66.36 -20.12
C GLN A 372 58.86 -66.49 -20.87
N ALA A 373 59.47 -65.38 -21.27
CA ALA A 373 60.80 -65.36 -21.88
C ALA A 373 61.88 -65.89 -20.91
N GLY A 374 61.82 -65.47 -19.64
CA GLY A 374 62.70 -65.97 -18.57
C GLY A 374 62.57 -67.48 -18.35
N ILE A 375 61.35 -68.01 -18.28
CA ILE A 375 61.06 -69.45 -18.12
C ILE A 375 61.55 -70.24 -19.34
N ARG A 376 61.25 -69.78 -20.57
CA ARG A 376 61.74 -70.43 -21.81
C ARG A 376 63.27 -70.49 -21.85
N GLY A 377 63.95 -69.39 -21.50
CA GLY A 377 65.40 -69.33 -21.39
C GLY A 377 65.97 -70.21 -20.28
N MET A 378 65.27 -70.35 -19.14
CA MET A 378 65.65 -71.26 -18.06
C MET A 378 65.55 -72.72 -18.48
N SER A 379 64.44 -73.11 -19.11
CA SER A 379 64.22 -74.47 -19.65
C SER A 379 65.28 -74.84 -20.70
N ALA A 380 65.58 -73.94 -21.64
CA ALA A 380 66.65 -74.14 -22.61
C ALA A 380 68.04 -74.35 -21.95
N ARG A 381 68.37 -73.55 -20.93
CA ARG A 381 69.61 -73.70 -20.15
C ARG A 381 69.67 -74.99 -19.35
N LEU A 382 68.55 -75.45 -18.78
CA LEU A 382 68.44 -76.73 -18.07
C LEU A 382 68.70 -77.90 -19.04
N ASN A 383 67.98 -77.93 -20.17
CA ASN A 383 68.17 -78.94 -21.23
C ASN A 383 69.61 -78.98 -21.76
N PHE A 384 70.28 -77.83 -21.89
CA PHE A 384 71.70 -77.78 -22.26
C PHE A 384 72.61 -78.38 -21.17
N ARG A 385 72.38 -78.08 -19.88
CA ARG A 385 73.12 -78.69 -18.76
C ARG A 385 72.97 -80.20 -18.73
N THR A 386 71.75 -80.73 -18.86
CA THR A 386 71.46 -82.17 -18.92
C THR A 386 72.16 -82.83 -20.12
N ARG A 387 72.17 -82.18 -21.30
CA ARG A 387 72.93 -82.64 -22.48
C ARG A 387 74.45 -82.63 -22.27
N LYS A 388 75.00 -81.64 -21.53
CA LYS A 388 76.43 -81.62 -21.17
C LYS A 388 76.78 -82.74 -20.18
N GLN A 389 75.97 -82.95 -19.16
CA GLN A 389 76.16 -84.02 -18.16
C GLN A 389 76.06 -85.42 -18.79
N THR A 390 75.08 -85.66 -19.66
CA THR A 390 74.95 -86.94 -20.38
C THR A 390 76.07 -87.17 -21.41
N LYS A 391 76.63 -86.13 -22.03
CA LYS A 391 77.89 -86.25 -22.79
C LYS A 391 79.08 -86.63 -21.90
N ALA A 392 79.22 -86.02 -20.73
CA ALA A 392 80.30 -86.34 -19.79
C ALA A 392 80.20 -87.78 -19.26
N ALA A 393 78.99 -88.23 -18.90
CA ALA A 393 78.75 -89.60 -18.46
C ALA A 393 79.07 -90.63 -19.57
N LYS A 394 78.67 -90.37 -20.83
CA LYS A 394 79.07 -91.22 -21.97
C LYS A 394 80.58 -91.26 -22.16
N MET A 395 81.28 -90.15 -21.96
CA MET A 395 82.74 -90.09 -22.06
C MET A 395 83.40 -90.95 -20.97
N GLN A 396 82.92 -90.88 -19.72
CA GLN A 396 83.39 -91.72 -18.61
C GLN A 396 83.14 -93.22 -18.87
N VAL A 397 81.97 -93.59 -19.40
CA VAL A 397 81.66 -94.98 -19.76
C VAL A 397 82.62 -95.50 -20.84
N ASN A 398 82.93 -94.69 -21.87
CA ASN A 398 83.93 -95.07 -22.87
C ASN A 398 85.31 -95.28 -22.23
N THR A 399 85.79 -94.36 -21.39
CA THR A 399 87.09 -94.52 -20.71
C THR A 399 87.14 -95.76 -19.80
N CYS A 400 86.04 -96.12 -19.13
CA CYS A 400 85.95 -97.38 -18.38
C CYS A 400 86.00 -98.62 -19.29
N ASN A 401 85.40 -98.57 -20.48
CA ASN A 401 85.55 -99.62 -21.49
C ASN A 401 87.01 -99.73 -21.97
N ASP A 402 87.67 -98.61 -22.27
CA ASP A 402 89.07 -98.58 -22.72
C ASP A 402 90.03 -99.18 -21.65
N ILE A 403 89.80 -98.86 -20.38
CA ILE A 403 90.51 -99.46 -19.23
C ILE A 403 90.20 -100.97 -19.10
N GLY A 404 88.96 -101.38 -19.37
CA GLY A 404 88.56 -102.79 -19.41
C GLY A 404 89.30 -103.58 -20.50
N VAL A 405 89.40 -103.01 -21.71
CA VAL A 405 90.16 -103.61 -22.83
C VAL A 405 91.65 -103.68 -22.50
N PHE A 406 92.23 -102.63 -21.91
CA PHE A 406 93.64 -102.62 -21.49
C PHE A 406 93.93 -103.72 -20.45
N SER A 407 93.06 -103.84 -19.43
CA SER A 407 93.14 -104.90 -18.42
C SER A 407 93.12 -106.30 -19.05
N TYR A 408 92.22 -106.53 -20.01
CA TYR A 408 92.06 -107.83 -20.68
C TYR A 408 93.31 -108.21 -21.51
N LEU A 409 93.94 -107.23 -22.16
CA LEU A 409 95.13 -107.43 -22.99
C LEU A 409 96.41 -107.72 -22.20
N GLN A 410 96.50 -107.31 -20.93
CA GLN A 410 97.64 -107.68 -20.08
C GLN A 410 97.55 -109.13 -19.58
N VAL A 411 96.37 -109.62 -19.24
CA VAL A 411 96.17 -110.99 -18.72
C VAL A 411 96.39 -112.05 -19.81
N ALA A 412 96.05 -111.74 -21.06
CA ALA A 412 96.00 -112.71 -22.17
C ALA A 412 97.36 -113.17 -22.75
N LYS A 413 98.51 -112.84 -22.13
CA LYS A 413 99.86 -113.16 -22.66
C LYS A 413 100.76 -114.00 -21.74
N GLY A 414 100.23 -114.54 -20.64
CA GLY A 414 100.95 -115.49 -19.76
C GLY A 414 100.35 -116.91 -19.81
N THR A 415 101.19 -117.92 -20.05
CA THR A 415 100.85 -119.35 -19.89
C THR A 415 100.64 -119.72 -18.41
N GLY A 416 99.82 -120.72 -18.04
CA GLY A 416 99.06 -121.69 -18.84
C GLY A 416 98.03 -122.48 -17.98
N PRO A 417 97.39 -123.54 -18.52
CA PRO A 417 96.26 -124.23 -17.88
C PRO A 417 96.70 -125.23 -16.78
N PRO A 418 95.88 -125.44 -15.73
CA PRO A 418 95.00 -126.63 -15.76
C PRO A 418 93.62 -126.52 -15.07
N GLN A 419 92.76 -127.49 -15.38
CA GLN A 419 91.68 -128.12 -14.59
C GLN A 419 91.10 -127.43 -13.33
N ALA A 420 89.76 -127.26 -13.27
CA ALA A 420 88.93 -127.83 -12.17
C ALA A 420 87.40 -127.69 -12.37
N ALA A 421 86.68 -128.64 -11.76
CA ALA A 421 85.32 -128.69 -11.22
C ALA A 421 84.27 -127.55 -11.41
N SER A 422 83.01 -128.01 -11.50
CA SER A 422 81.80 -127.48 -10.84
C SER A 422 81.64 -125.96 -10.62
N ALA A 423 80.76 -125.32 -11.40
CA ALA A 423 79.35 -125.14 -11.00
C ALA A 423 78.53 -124.36 -12.04
N LYS A 424 77.34 -124.86 -12.43
CA LYS A 424 76.31 -124.04 -13.09
C LYS A 424 75.55 -123.22 -12.03
N ILE A 425 76.18 -122.18 -11.49
CA ILE A 425 75.49 -121.19 -10.67
C ILE A 425 74.54 -120.39 -11.58
N LYS A 426 73.24 -120.71 -11.50
CA LYS A 426 72.17 -119.98 -12.19
C LYS A 426 71.89 -118.67 -11.45
N LEU A 427 72.73 -117.66 -11.67
CA LEU A 427 72.54 -116.30 -11.13
C LEU A 427 71.63 -115.47 -12.05
N GLU A 428 70.47 -115.09 -11.54
CA GLU A 428 69.52 -114.21 -12.22
C GLU A 428 69.92 -112.72 -12.06
N PRO A 429 69.91 -111.93 -13.14
CA PRO A 429 69.83 -110.48 -13.03
C PRO A 429 68.38 -110.07 -12.73
N LYS A 430 68.11 -109.77 -11.46
CA LYS A 430 66.80 -109.40 -10.91
C LYS A 430 66.02 -108.41 -11.79
N SER A 431 64.78 -108.76 -12.10
CA SER A 431 63.75 -107.77 -12.42
C SER A 431 63.36 -106.97 -11.16
N ASN A 432 62.89 -105.74 -11.37
CA ASN A 432 62.23 -104.88 -10.39
C ASN A 432 63.01 -104.57 -9.09
N LEU A 433 63.76 -103.47 -9.13
CA LEU A 433 63.97 -102.63 -7.94
C LEU A 433 62.89 -101.53 -7.93
N GLU A 434 61.89 -101.67 -7.06
CA GLU A 434 60.96 -100.57 -6.75
C GLU A 434 61.69 -99.45 -6.00
N PRO A 435 61.53 -98.18 -6.39
CA PRO A 435 61.81 -97.05 -5.50
C PRO A 435 60.78 -97.04 -4.36
N LYS A 436 61.26 -97.20 -3.13
CA LYS A 436 60.44 -97.23 -1.91
C LYS A 436 59.49 -96.03 -1.80
N SER A 437 58.23 -96.35 -1.47
CA SER A 437 57.29 -95.59 -0.63
C SER A 437 57.52 -94.08 -0.45
N LYS A 438 56.60 -93.30 -1.02
CA LYS A 438 55.96 -92.09 -0.45
C LYS A 438 56.69 -91.38 0.71
N LEU A 439 57.11 -90.13 0.46
CA LEU A 439 56.97 -89.04 1.44
C LEU A 439 55.86 -88.10 0.96
N ASP A 440 55.05 -87.58 1.89
CA ASP A 440 53.89 -86.74 1.57
C ASP A 440 54.29 -85.31 1.17
N PRO A 441 53.55 -84.65 0.24
CA PRO A 441 53.62 -83.22 0.02
C PRO A 441 52.88 -82.43 1.12
N LYS A 442 53.25 -82.64 2.39
CA LYS A 442 52.60 -82.05 3.58
C LYS A 442 53.34 -80.80 4.10
N SER A 443 53.66 -79.85 3.22
CA SER A 443 54.37 -78.61 3.58
C SER A 443 54.12 -77.41 2.66
N ASN A 444 52.88 -77.15 2.24
CA ASN A 444 52.53 -75.86 1.61
C ASN A 444 51.07 -75.38 1.81
N LEU A 445 50.45 -75.73 2.95
CA LEU A 445 49.08 -75.34 3.31
C LEU A 445 48.98 -74.03 4.11
N GLU A 446 50.09 -73.57 4.69
CA GLU A 446 50.19 -72.34 5.50
C GLU A 446 49.97 -71.01 4.73
N PRO A 447 50.43 -70.83 3.47
CA PRO A 447 50.25 -69.55 2.78
C PRO A 447 48.85 -69.35 2.18
N LYS A 448 48.17 -70.45 1.82
CA LYS A 448 46.98 -70.39 0.96
C LYS A 448 45.70 -70.09 1.73
N SER A 449 45.50 -70.72 2.88
CA SER A 449 44.33 -70.49 3.75
C SER A 449 44.25 -69.05 4.25
N LYS A 450 45.39 -68.45 4.60
CA LYS A 450 45.49 -67.05 5.07
C LYS A 450 45.06 -66.05 3.99
N LEU A 451 45.52 -66.25 2.75
CA LEU A 451 45.10 -65.43 1.60
C LEU A 451 43.62 -65.65 1.22
N GLU A 452 43.09 -66.87 1.38
CA GLU A 452 41.68 -67.14 1.09
C GLU A 452 40.74 -66.52 2.15
N GLN A 453 41.11 -66.52 3.43
CA GLN A 453 40.39 -65.79 4.48
C GLN A 453 40.46 -64.26 4.30
N GLU A 454 41.63 -63.70 3.99
CA GLU A 454 41.82 -62.25 3.79
C GLU A 454 40.98 -61.72 2.60
N VAL A 455 40.86 -62.51 1.52
CA VAL A 455 39.99 -62.19 0.38
C VAL A 455 38.51 -62.28 0.75
N GLU A 456 38.09 -63.25 1.56
CA GLU A 456 36.71 -63.40 2.00
C GLU A 456 36.29 -62.28 2.97
N GLU A 457 37.16 -61.89 3.91
CA GLU A 457 36.93 -60.75 4.81
C GLU A 457 36.79 -59.43 4.05
N LEU A 458 37.74 -59.11 3.16
CA LEU A 458 37.69 -57.90 2.32
C LEU A 458 36.44 -57.87 1.41
N THR A 459 35.99 -59.04 0.94
CA THR A 459 34.75 -59.16 0.17
C THR A 459 33.51 -58.90 1.03
N GLY A 460 33.52 -59.36 2.29
CA GLY A 460 32.48 -59.07 3.28
C GLY A 460 32.39 -57.59 3.62
N GLN A 461 33.53 -56.95 3.94
CA GLN A 461 33.60 -55.50 4.21
C GLN A 461 33.08 -54.67 3.03
N LEU A 462 33.43 -55.04 1.79
CA LEU A 462 32.95 -54.37 0.57
C LEU A 462 31.43 -54.54 0.34
N GLN A 463 30.83 -55.63 0.81
CA GLN A 463 29.36 -55.79 0.78
C GLN A 463 28.67 -54.99 1.89
N LEU A 464 29.26 -54.91 3.08
CA LEU A 464 28.73 -54.11 4.19
C LEU A 464 28.71 -52.62 3.83
N GLU A 465 29.79 -52.10 3.25
CA GLU A 465 29.87 -50.71 2.80
C GLU A 465 28.81 -50.37 1.74
N LYS A 466 28.59 -51.28 0.77
CA LYS A 466 27.54 -51.13 -0.24
C LYS A 466 26.14 -51.08 0.38
N ARG A 467 25.86 -51.88 1.41
CA ARG A 467 24.58 -51.83 2.15
C ARG A 467 24.41 -50.49 2.89
N MET A 468 25.45 -50.01 3.59
CA MET A 468 25.39 -48.72 4.30
C MET A 468 25.20 -47.52 3.35
N ARG A 469 25.82 -47.55 2.16
CA ARG A 469 25.60 -46.51 1.14
C ARG A 469 24.18 -46.52 0.56
N VAL A 470 23.47 -47.66 0.56
CA VAL A 470 22.07 -47.75 0.13
C VAL A 470 21.11 -47.25 1.21
N THR A 471 21.32 -47.59 2.49
CA THR A 471 20.46 -47.09 3.59
C THR A 471 20.60 -45.58 3.77
N HIS A 472 21.82 -45.02 3.66
CA HIS A 472 22.03 -43.57 3.67
C HIS A 472 21.33 -42.81 2.53
N SER A 473 21.04 -43.48 1.41
CA SER A 473 20.33 -42.90 0.27
C SER A 473 18.81 -42.97 0.38
N LEU A 474 18.27 -43.72 1.36
CA LEU A 474 16.83 -43.86 1.61
C LEU A 474 16.34 -42.92 2.72
N ASN A 475 17.18 -42.61 3.71
CA ASN A 475 16.85 -41.71 4.82
C ASN A 475 16.98 -40.21 4.48
N HIS A 476 16.93 -39.83 3.19
CA HIS A 476 17.14 -38.45 2.74
C HIS A 476 16.13 -37.99 1.65
N LYS A 477 14.89 -38.46 1.77
CA LYS A 477 13.70 -38.00 1.04
C LYS A 477 12.55 -37.76 2.01
#